data_AF-A0A7S3XLU8-F1
#
_entry.id   AF-A0A7S3XLU8-F1
#
_cell.length_a   1.000
_cell.length_b   1.000
_cell.length_c   1.000
_cell.angle_alpha   90.00
_cell.angle_beta   90.00
_cell.angle_gamma   90.00
#
_symmetry.space_group_name_H-M   'P 1'
#
loop_
_entity.id
_entity.type
_entity.pdbx_description
1 polymer ?
#
loop_
_entity_poly.entity_id
_entity_poly.type
_entity_poly.pdbx_seq_one_letter_code
_entity_poly.pdbx_strand_id
1 'polypeptide(L)'
;RLHQPEARPLAAAALGVLVPALPRRLKLGDYVKVVKWTKKVMYEEGHALPQLAHMWRMLVAWAPLFYPYRALFVPLVVNSLNRLGLPPNCPAEQRQLAYMLA
;
A
#
# COMPACT_ATOMS: atom_id res chain seq x y z
N ARG A 1 8.02 -2.32 15.49
CA ARG A 1 8.95 -1.17 15.67
C ARG A 1 8.88 -0.16 14.51
N LEU A 2 8.53 -0.55 13.27
CA LEU A 2 8.33 0.38 12.15
C LEU A 2 7.09 1.30 12.27
N HIS A 3 6.16 1.03 13.20
CA HIS A 3 4.90 1.79 13.31
C HIS A 3 5.04 3.17 13.98
N GLN A 4 6.25 3.57 14.41
CA GLN A 4 6.44 4.92 14.92
C GLN A 4 6.32 5.93 13.77
N PRO A 5 5.58 7.03 13.95
CA PRO A 5 5.41 8.04 12.90
C PRO A 5 6.76 8.60 12.41
N GLU A 6 7.76 8.67 13.30
CA GLU A 6 9.13 9.12 13.01
C GLU A 6 9.89 8.16 12.09
N ALA A 7 9.54 6.87 12.08
CA ALA A 7 10.18 5.88 11.22
C ALA A 7 9.63 5.88 9.78
N ARG A 8 8.50 6.56 9.51
CA ARG A 8 7.84 6.55 8.21
C ARG A 8 8.67 7.16 7.07
N PRO A 9 9.36 8.31 7.24
CA PRO A 9 10.20 8.86 6.18
C PRO A 9 11.35 7.92 5.83
N LEU A 10 11.97 7.29 6.84
CA LEU A 10 13.05 6.32 6.65
C LEU A 10 12.55 5.06 5.94
N ALA A 11 11.39 4.53 6.34
CA ALA A 11 10.78 3.37 5.70
C ALA A 11 10.41 3.68 4.24
N ALA A 12 9.86 4.87 3.96
CA ALA A 12 9.57 5.32 2.61
C ALA A 12 10.84 5.42 1.75
N ALA A 13 11.92 5.98 2.27
CA ALA A 13 13.20 6.07 1.58
C ALA A 13 13.80 4.69 1.30
N ALA A 14 13.83 3.81 2.30
CA ALA A 14 14.37 2.47 2.16
C ALA A 14 13.57 1.65 1.13
N LEU A 15 12.24 1.67 1.21
CA LEU A 15 11.39 0.98 0.26
C LEU A 15 11.47 1.62 -1.14
N GLY A 16 11.71 2.93 -1.24
CA GLY A 16 11.97 3.62 -2.52
C GLY A 16 13.21 3.11 -3.26
N VAL A 17 14.21 2.62 -2.53
CA VAL A 17 15.39 1.96 -3.13
C VAL A 17 15.12 0.47 -3.42
N LEU A 18 14.47 -0.23 -2.48
CA LEU A 18 14.29 -1.69 -2.56
C LEU A 18 13.26 -2.09 -3.61
N VAL A 19 12.11 -1.44 -3.65
CA VAL A 19 10.98 -1.83 -4.50
C VAL A 19 11.30 -1.83 -6.01
N PRO A 20 11.94 -0.80 -6.60
CA PRO A 20 12.33 -0.86 -8.02
C PRO A 20 13.39 -1.92 -8.31
N ALA A 21 14.14 -2.40 -7.31
CA ALA A 21 15.11 -3.49 -7.49
C ALA A 21 14.47 -4.88 -7.49
N LEU A 22 13.29 -5.06 -6.89
CA LEU A 22 12.61 -6.36 -6.77
C LEU A 22 12.43 -7.10 -8.11
N PRO A 23 11.85 -6.52 -9.17
CA PRO A 23 11.61 -7.26 -10.42
C PRO A 23 12.92 -7.64 -11.13
N ARG A 24 14.04 -6.96 -10.85
CA ARG A 24 15.36 -7.28 -11.43
C ARG A 24 16.08 -8.37 -10.66
N ARG A 25 15.83 -8.49 -9.35
CA ARG A 25 16.59 -9.37 -8.45
C ARG A 25 15.86 -10.67 -8.11
N LEU A 26 14.54 -10.68 -8.23
CA LEU A 26 13.71 -11.83 -7.85
C LEU A 26 13.25 -12.61 -9.08
N LYS A 27 13.25 -13.93 -8.95
CA LYS A 27 12.52 -14.81 -9.87
C LYS A 27 11.03 -14.56 -9.70
N LEU A 28 10.23 -14.83 -10.75
CA LEU A 28 8.78 -14.60 -10.74
C LEU A 28 8.09 -15.21 -9.50
N GLY A 29 8.43 -16.44 -9.12
CA GLY A 29 7.84 -17.09 -7.94
C GLY A 29 8.11 -16.36 -6.63
N ASP A 30 9.32 -15.81 -6.45
CA ASP A 30 9.69 -15.07 -5.25
C ASP A 30 9.08 -13.66 -5.26
N TYR A 31 8.99 -13.04 -6.43
CA TYR A 31 8.28 -11.78 -6.60
C TYR A 31 6.80 -11.91 -6.19
N VAL A 32 6.13 -12.97 -6.62
CA VAL A 32 4.74 -13.27 -6.22
C VAL A 32 4.63 -13.47 -4.69
N LYS A 33 5.62 -14.09 -4.04
CA LYS A 33 5.65 -14.21 -2.57
C LYS A 33 5.73 -12.83 -1.91
N VAL A 34 6.57 -11.92 -2.43
CA VAL A 34 6.67 -10.55 -1.93
C VAL A 34 5.32 -9.84 -2.06
N VAL A 35 4.66 -9.93 -3.21
CA VAL A 35 3.33 -9.33 -3.41
C VAL A 35 2.30 -9.88 -2.41
N LYS A 36 2.27 -11.20 -2.20
CA LYS A 36 1.39 -11.83 -1.21
C LYS A 36 1.71 -11.40 0.22
N TRP A 37 3.00 -11.25 0.53
CA TRP A 37 3.45 -10.75 1.83
C TRP A 37 3.06 -9.29 2.05
N THR A 38 3.21 -8.42 1.05
CA THR A 38 2.73 -7.04 1.10
C THR A 38 1.23 -6.99 1.40
N LYS A 39 0.41 -7.79 0.70
CA LYS A 39 -1.03 -7.90 1.00
C LYS A 39 -1.27 -8.33 2.45
N LYS A 40 -0.53 -9.34 2.93
CA LYS A 40 -0.65 -9.86 4.29
C LYS A 40 -0.36 -8.77 5.33
N VAL A 41 0.76 -8.08 5.19
CA VAL A 41 1.14 -6.96 6.07
C VAL A 41 0.06 -5.87 6.07
N MET A 42 -0.46 -5.49 4.91
CA MET A 42 -1.51 -4.48 4.85
C MET A 42 -2.81 -4.91 5.54
N TYR A 43 -3.14 -6.20 5.50
CA TYR A 43 -4.29 -6.74 6.21
C TYR A 43 -4.07 -6.76 7.74
N GLU A 44 -2.90 -7.22 8.17
CA GLU A 44 -2.54 -7.34 9.61
C GLU A 44 -2.29 -5.98 10.27
N GLU A 45 -1.81 -4.99 9.52
CA GLU A 45 -1.42 -3.69 10.07
C GLU A 45 -2.36 -2.54 9.65
N GLY A 46 -3.33 -2.81 8.78
CA GLY A 46 -4.25 -1.82 8.20
C GLY A 46 -5.39 -1.38 9.13
N HIS A 47 -5.34 -1.73 10.42
CA HIS A 47 -6.41 -1.43 11.37
C HIS A 47 -6.54 0.07 11.62
N ALA A 48 -5.43 0.80 11.75
CA ALA A 48 -5.43 2.25 11.92
C ALA A 48 -5.51 2.97 10.56
N LEU A 49 -6.47 3.89 10.41
CA LEU A 49 -6.69 4.61 9.15
C LEU A 49 -5.44 5.37 8.64
N PRO A 50 -4.68 6.10 9.49
CA PRO A 50 -3.46 6.76 9.03
C PRO A 50 -2.38 5.80 8.54
N GLN A 51 -2.28 4.61 9.14
CA GLN A 51 -1.33 3.58 8.73
C GLN A 51 -1.76 2.91 7.42
N LEU A 52 -3.06 2.59 7.29
CA LEU A 52 -3.65 2.07 6.07
C LEU A 52 -3.47 3.05 4.89
N ALA A 53 -3.77 4.34 5.12
CA ALA A 53 -3.59 5.39 4.13
C ALA A 53 -2.13 5.51 3.69
N HIS A 54 -1.19 5.46 4.65
CA HIS A 54 0.24 5.47 4.34
C HIS A 54 0.64 4.27 3.47
N MET A 55 0.24 3.04 3.82
CA MET A 55 0.56 1.85 3.03
C MET A 55 -0.03 1.92 1.62
N TRP A 56 -1.26 2.41 1.46
CA TRP A 56 -1.86 2.63 0.14
C TRP A 56 -1.09 3.66 -0.70
N ARG A 57 -0.66 4.77 -0.10
CA ARG A 57 0.17 5.77 -0.80
C ARG A 57 1.47 5.15 -1.32
N MET A 58 2.10 4.28 -0.54
CA MET A 58 3.30 3.57 -0.97
C MET A 58 3.03 2.61 -2.13
N LEU A 59 1.92 1.87 -2.07
CA LEU A 59 1.55 0.93 -3.13
C LEU A 59 1.20 1.65 -4.44
N VAL A 60 0.45 2.76 -4.36
CA VAL A 60 0.12 3.61 -5.52
C VAL A 60 1.39 4.24 -6.12
N ALA A 61 2.35 4.69 -5.30
CA ALA A 61 3.62 5.22 -5.79
C ALA A 61 4.41 4.22 -6.64
N TRP A 62 4.17 2.92 -6.45
CA TRP A 62 4.79 1.84 -7.22
C TRP A 62 3.76 1.00 -7.99
N ALA A 63 2.63 1.60 -8.38
CA ALA A 63 1.54 0.92 -9.05
C ALA A 63 1.98 0.01 -10.23
N PRO A 64 2.92 0.39 -11.12
CA PRO A 64 3.34 -0.48 -12.23
C PRO A 64 3.85 -1.88 -11.80
N LEU A 65 4.38 -1.98 -10.58
CA LEU A 65 4.92 -3.21 -10.01
C LEU A 65 3.80 -4.12 -9.43
N PHE A 66 2.77 -3.51 -8.85
CA PHE A 66 1.68 -4.24 -8.19
C PHE A 66 0.44 -4.44 -9.06
N TYR A 67 0.24 -3.61 -10.09
CA TYR A 67 -0.94 -3.64 -10.97
C TYR A 67 -1.17 -4.98 -11.70
N PRO A 68 -0.13 -5.71 -12.16
CA PRO A 68 -0.30 -7.06 -12.69
C PRO A 68 -0.96 -8.04 -11.70
N TYR A 69 -0.86 -7.76 -10.40
CA TYR A 69 -1.40 -8.57 -9.31
C TYR A 69 -2.58 -7.90 -8.59
N ARG A 70 -3.18 -6.86 -9.18
CA ARG A 70 -4.24 -6.04 -8.57
C ARG A 70 -5.41 -6.85 -8.00
N ALA A 71 -5.75 -7.98 -8.63
CA ALA A 71 -6.83 -8.87 -8.17
C ALA A 71 -6.62 -9.34 -6.72
N LEU A 72 -5.37 -9.47 -6.26
CA LEU A 72 -5.06 -9.81 -4.87
C LEU A 72 -5.41 -8.69 -3.89
N PHE A 73 -5.46 -7.44 -4.35
CA PHE A 73 -5.67 -6.25 -3.54
C PHE A 73 -7.11 -5.72 -3.61
N VAL A 74 -7.90 -6.08 -4.64
CA VAL A 74 -9.29 -5.61 -4.84
C VAL A 74 -10.14 -5.70 -3.56
N PRO A 75 -10.19 -6.83 -2.81
CA PRO A 75 -11.00 -6.89 -1.60
C PRO A 75 -10.57 -5.87 -0.54
N LEU A 76 -9.26 -5.65 -0.42
CA LEU A 76 -8.70 -4.68 0.52
C LEU A 76 -8.97 -3.25 0.06
N VAL A 77 -8.89 -2.97 -1.24
CA VAL A 77 -9.24 -1.65 -1.83
C VAL A 77 -10.69 -1.32 -1.52
N VAL A 78 -11.63 -2.21 -1.86
CA VAL A 78 -13.07 -2.01 -1.62
C VAL A 78 -13.36 -1.74 -0.15
N ASN A 79 -12.77 -2.53 0.75
CA ASN A 79 -12.90 -2.30 2.20
C ASN A 79 -12.33 -0.94 2.63
N SER A 80 -11.22 -0.51 2.02
CA SER A 80 -10.54 0.74 2.34
C SER A 80 -11.30 1.97 1.82
N LEU A 81 -11.95 1.89 0.65
CA LEU A 81 -12.73 2.99 0.07
C LEU A 81 -13.86 3.44 1.00
N ASN A 82 -14.54 2.48 1.65
CA ASN A 82 -15.56 2.77 2.66
C ASN A 82 -15.05 3.61 3.82
N ARG A 83 -13.75 3.49 4.14
CA ARG A 83 -13.10 4.18 5.26
C ARG A 83 -12.40 5.48 4.82
N LEU A 84 -11.93 5.55 3.57
CA LEU A 84 -11.09 6.63 3.05
C LEU A 84 -11.85 7.68 2.24
N GLY A 85 -12.92 7.33 1.52
CA GLY A 85 -13.53 8.23 0.52
C GLY A 85 -14.99 8.58 0.77
N LEU A 86 -15.74 7.66 1.38
CA LEU A 86 -17.18 7.80 1.58
C LEU A 86 -17.62 8.63 2.81
N PRO A 87 -16.84 8.74 3.91
CA PRO A 87 -17.26 9.56 5.04
C PRO A 87 -17.39 11.06 4.67
N PRO A 88 -18.44 11.75 5.14
CA PRO A 88 -18.71 13.15 4.77
C PRO A 88 -17.60 14.11 5.20
N ASN A 89 -16.93 13.83 6.33
CA ASN A 89 -15.84 14.64 6.88
C ASN A 89 -14.44 14.14 6.47
N CYS A 90 -14.35 13.40 5.37
CA CYS A 90 -13.08 12.91 4.85
C CYS A 90 -12.15 14.08 4.42
N PRO A 91 -10.90 14.15 4.92
CA PRO A 91 -9.90 15.10 4.46
C PRO A 91 -9.64 14.98 2.95
N ALA A 92 -9.38 16.11 2.28
CA ALA A 92 -9.14 16.13 0.83
C ALA A 92 -8.04 15.16 0.38
N GLU A 93 -6.96 15.01 1.17
CA GLU A 93 -5.86 14.09 0.89
C GLU A 93 -6.27 12.60 0.94
N GLN A 94 -7.23 12.25 1.81
CA GLN A 94 -7.76 10.88 1.88
C GLN A 94 -8.75 10.61 0.73
N ARG A 95 -9.54 11.62 0.34
CA ARG A 95 -10.42 11.55 -0.83
C ARG A 95 -9.62 11.40 -2.12
N GLN A 96 -8.51 12.13 -2.27
CA GLN A 96 -7.59 11.97 -3.39
C GLN A 96 -6.99 10.56 -3.42
N LEU A 97 -6.60 10.02 -2.27
CA LEU A 97 -6.12 8.64 -2.18
C LEU A 97 -7.20 7.64 -2.59
N ALA A 98 -8.44 7.82 -2.15
CA ALA A 98 -9.55 6.97 -2.56
C ALA A 98 -9.76 6.99 -4.07
N TYR A 99 -9.66 8.17 -4.70
CA TYR A 99 -9.72 8.30 -6.16
C TYR A 99 -8.58 7.54 -6.87
N MET A 100 -7.35 7.60 -6.35
CA MET A 100 -6.22 6.86 -6.93
C MET A 100 -6.33 5.34 -6.79
N LEU A 101 -7.21 4.84 -5.92
CA LEU A 101 -7.43 3.41 -5.72
C LEU A 101 -8.58 2.84 -6.57
N ALA A 102 -9.47 3.69 -7.08
CA ALA A 102 -10.63 3.33 -7.89
C ALA A 102 -10.29 3.37 -9.39
#